data_AF-A0A559M421-F1
#
_entry.id   AF-A0A559M421-F1
#
_cell.length_a   1.000
_cell.length_b   1.000
_cell.length_c   1.000
_cell.angle_alpha   90.00
_cell.angle_beta   90.00
_cell.angle_gamma   90.00
#
_symmetry.space_group_name_H-M   'P 1'
#
loop_
_entity.id
_entity.type
_entity.pdbx_description
1 polymer ?
#
loop_
_entity_poly.entity_id
_entity_poly.type
_entity_poly.pdbx_seq_one_letter_code
_entity_poly.pdbx_strand_id
1 'polypeptide(L)'
;MDTAKLIAKARETRDSSIARVEPPLGPFPVSPPKNVTKIPAHYLTAREQEITAHDAPELLKAIRDKVYSSEDVTRAFLRRAAIAQKVTNCITELLPERAIERAKYLDSLPHPIGPFHGLPISIKEHHGMRGCSTNGGYVALIEREPDGDLSLNDVLWDAGAVFYARTTQPQAVMHLETSTNIYGVTLNPWNTDLSPGGSSGGESALIAMRGSVLGIGGDIGGSIRCPAANTGIYGFKPTPGRICSTGTLVATSGQEGVIATKGPMSTSRSGLDLFMEAYLSSEPWTSED
;
A
#
# COMPACT_ATOMS: atom_id res chain seq x y z
N MET A 1 -26.14 -11.34 11.95
CA MET A 1 -24.77 -11.24 11.45
C MET A 1 -23.84 -11.41 12.64
N ASP A 2 -22.97 -12.43 12.65
CA ASP A 2 -22.00 -12.65 13.73
C ASP A 2 -20.76 -11.78 13.47
N THR A 3 -20.68 -10.66 14.19
CA THR A 3 -19.61 -9.66 14.02
C THR A 3 -18.24 -10.21 14.42
N ALA A 4 -18.16 -11.05 15.45
CA ALA A 4 -16.91 -11.66 15.89
C ALA A 4 -16.37 -12.61 14.83
N LYS A 5 -17.25 -13.41 14.20
CA LYS A 5 -16.87 -14.31 13.10
C LYS A 5 -16.34 -13.55 11.89
N LEU A 6 -16.95 -12.43 11.49
CA LEU A 6 -16.48 -11.62 10.37
C LEU A 6 -15.10 -11.00 10.66
N ILE A 7 -14.90 -10.45 11.87
CA ILE A 7 -13.60 -9.90 12.28
C ILE A 7 -12.53 -10.99 12.29
N ALA A 8 -12.82 -12.18 12.83
CA ALA A 8 -11.91 -13.30 12.84
C ALA A 8 -11.49 -13.70 11.42
N LYS A 9 -12.45 -13.77 10.48
CA LYS A 9 -12.18 -14.08 9.07
C LYS A 9 -11.32 -13.03 8.37
N ALA A 10 -11.56 -11.75 8.63
CA ALA A 10 -10.72 -10.67 8.09
C ALA A 10 -9.26 -10.77 8.58
N ARG A 11 -9.06 -11.11 9.86
CA ARG A 11 -7.73 -11.35 10.44
C ARG A 11 -7.09 -12.62 9.91
N GLU A 12 -7.85 -13.70 9.73
CA GLU A 12 -7.36 -14.95 9.13
C GLU A 12 -6.90 -14.73 7.68
N THR A 13 -7.65 -13.94 6.89
CA THR A 13 -7.28 -13.56 5.52
C THR A 13 -5.93 -12.83 5.53
N ARG A 14 -5.78 -11.83 6.42
CA ARG A 14 -4.50 -11.14 6.62
C ARG A 14 -3.39 -12.11 6.99
N ASP A 15 -3.57 -12.88 8.07
CA ASP A 15 -2.50 -13.67 8.66
C ASP A 15 -2.08 -14.84 7.74
N SER A 16 -3.02 -15.42 6.99
CA SER A 16 -2.74 -16.42 5.94
C SER A 16 -1.98 -15.81 4.77
N SER A 17 -2.35 -14.60 4.32
CA SER A 17 -1.60 -13.91 3.25
C SER A 17 -0.14 -13.63 3.64
N ILE A 18 0.13 -13.31 4.91
CA ILE A 18 1.48 -13.12 5.44
C ILE A 18 2.25 -14.45 5.48
N ALA A 19 1.58 -15.55 5.86
CA ALA A 19 2.19 -16.87 5.96
C ALA A 19 2.62 -17.47 4.60
N ARG A 20 2.02 -17.00 3.49
CA ARG A 20 2.34 -17.43 2.11
C ARG A 20 3.54 -16.69 1.50
N VAL A 21 4.12 -15.72 2.22
CA VAL A 21 5.32 -15.03 1.75
C VAL A 21 6.52 -15.98 1.78
N GLU A 22 7.26 -16.01 0.68
CA GLU A 22 8.40 -16.90 0.48
C GLU A 22 9.73 -16.13 0.32
N PRO A 23 10.84 -16.63 0.92
CA PRO A 23 10.86 -17.71 1.90
C PRO A 23 10.04 -17.37 3.16
N PRO A 24 9.70 -18.35 4.01
CA PRO A 24 9.05 -18.06 5.29
C PRO A 24 9.91 -17.15 6.16
N LEU A 25 9.27 -16.30 6.97
CA LEU A 25 9.95 -15.50 7.98
C LEU A 25 10.19 -16.35 9.24
N GLY A 26 11.36 -16.20 9.84
CA GLY A 26 11.67 -16.81 11.13
C GLY A 26 10.85 -16.21 12.29
N PRO A 27 11.04 -16.72 13.52
CA PRO A 27 10.35 -16.19 14.69
C PRO A 27 10.73 -14.72 14.94
N PHE A 28 9.73 -13.94 15.39
CA PHE A 28 9.91 -12.55 15.77
C PHE A 28 10.27 -12.44 17.26
N PRO A 29 11.04 -11.41 17.65
CA PRO A 29 11.33 -11.17 19.06
C PRO A 29 10.03 -10.91 19.84
N VAL A 30 9.92 -11.50 21.03
CA VAL A 30 8.75 -11.35 21.91
C VAL A 30 8.55 -9.90 22.37
N SER A 31 9.64 -9.14 22.47
CA SER A 31 9.64 -7.71 22.82
C SER A 31 10.60 -6.96 21.91
N PRO A 32 10.15 -6.46 20.75
CA PRO A 32 10.97 -5.63 19.88
C PRO A 32 11.30 -4.29 20.56
N PRO A 33 12.43 -3.64 20.19
CA PRO A 33 12.70 -2.27 20.61
C PRO A 33 11.61 -1.32 20.10
N LYS A 34 11.45 -0.16 20.76
CA LYS A 34 10.48 0.87 20.33
C LYS A 34 10.71 1.34 18.90
N ASN A 35 11.97 1.51 18.49
CA ASN A 35 12.32 1.79 17.11
C ASN A 35 12.50 0.47 16.36
N VAL A 36 11.53 0.15 15.49
CA VAL A 36 11.49 -1.11 14.75
C VAL A 36 12.06 -0.99 13.33
N THR A 37 12.50 0.20 12.90
CA THR A 37 13.01 0.45 11.53
C THR A 37 14.22 -0.40 11.14
N LYS A 38 14.96 -0.94 12.13
CA LYS A 38 16.13 -1.79 11.90
C LYS A 38 15.82 -3.29 11.88
N ILE A 39 14.62 -3.70 12.29
CA ILE A 39 14.23 -5.10 12.35
C ILE A 39 14.35 -5.82 11.00
N PRO A 40 13.94 -5.22 9.85
CA PRO A 40 14.03 -5.92 8.57
C PRO A 40 15.42 -6.44 8.22
N ALA A 41 16.50 -5.76 8.64
CA ALA A 41 17.86 -6.16 8.34
C ALA A 41 18.27 -7.51 8.97
N HIS A 42 17.55 -7.98 10.00
CA HIS A 42 17.80 -9.27 10.64
C HIS A 42 17.14 -10.45 9.92
N TYR A 43 16.18 -10.18 9.03
CA TYR A 43 15.39 -11.21 8.35
C TYR A 43 15.60 -11.24 6.84
N LEU A 44 16.04 -10.12 6.26
CA LEU A 44 16.24 -9.97 4.83
C LEU A 44 17.67 -10.29 4.42
N THR A 45 17.84 -10.93 3.27
CA THR A 45 19.16 -11.13 2.66
C THR A 45 19.78 -9.79 2.26
N ALA A 46 21.10 -9.74 2.05
CA ALA A 46 21.77 -8.52 1.57
C ALA A 46 21.15 -7.99 0.26
N ARG A 47 20.82 -8.90 -0.67
CA ARG A 47 20.16 -8.57 -1.95
C ARG A 47 18.75 -8.00 -1.73
N GLU A 48 17.96 -8.58 -0.84
CA GLU A 48 16.63 -8.05 -0.52
C GLU A 48 16.71 -6.66 0.12
N GLN A 49 17.70 -6.44 0.99
CA GLN A 49 17.94 -5.14 1.62
C GLN A 49 18.37 -4.08 0.60
N GLU A 50 19.22 -4.44 -0.35
CA GLU A 50 19.64 -3.59 -1.47
C GLU A 50 18.44 -3.20 -2.35
N ILE A 51 17.69 -4.18 -2.84
CA ILE A 51 16.50 -3.96 -3.68
C ILE A 51 15.52 -2.98 -3.02
N THR A 52 15.21 -3.20 -1.74
CA THR A 52 14.22 -2.40 -1.01
C THR A 52 14.80 -1.11 -0.40
N ALA A 53 16.08 -0.81 -0.63
CA ALA A 53 16.68 0.46 -0.26
C ALA A 53 16.54 1.53 -1.36
N HIS A 54 16.29 1.11 -2.61
CA HIS A 54 16.09 2.01 -3.74
C HIS A 54 14.84 2.88 -3.61
N ASP A 55 14.89 4.04 -4.24
CA ASP A 55 13.71 4.84 -4.53
C ASP A 55 13.03 4.39 -5.84
N ALA A 56 11.75 4.72 -6.04
CA ALA A 56 10.94 4.16 -7.12
C ALA A 56 11.55 4.33 -8.53
N PRO A 57 12.08 5.50 -8.91
CA PRO A 57 12.70 5.68 -10.23
C PRO A 57 13.98 4.84 -10.41
N GLU A 58 14.77 4.67 -9.34
CA GLU A 58 15.99 3.87 -9.39
C GLU A 58 15.67 2.39 -9.58
N LEU A 59 14.65 1.91 -8.87
CA LEU A 59 14.18 0.54 -8.97
C LEU A 59 13.61 0.23 -10.36
N LEU A 60 12.82 1.15 -10.93
CA LEU A 60 12.35 1.05 -12.31
C LEU A 60 13.51 0.99 -13.31
N LYS A 61 14.55 1.81 -13.11
CA LYS A 61 15.74 1.77 -13.95
C LYS A 61 16.44 0.41 -13.84
N ALA A 62 16.63 -0.11 -12.61
CA ALA A 62 17.25 -1.40 -12.38
C ALA A 62 16.48 -2.57 -13.02
N ILE A 63 15.14 -2.52 -13.00
CA ILE A 63 14.29 -3.50 -13.71
C ILE A 63 14.47 -3.37 -15.23
N ARG A 64 14.41 -2.16 -15.78
CA ARG A 64 14.60 -1.92 -17.23
C ARG A 64 15.96 -2.38 -17.74
N ASP A 65 17.00 -2.16 -16.93
CA ASP A 65 18.38 -2.58 -17.22
C ASP A 65 18.62 -4.06 -16.92
N LYS A 66 17.59 -4.80 -16.47
CA LYS A 66 17.64 -6.23 -16.12
C LYS A 66 18.65 -6.57 -15.03
N VAL A 67 18.95 -5.60 -14.15
CA VAL A 67 19.74 -5.83 -12.93
C VAL A 67 18.94 -6.67 -11.94
N TYR A 68 17.63 -6.38 -11.84
CA TYR A 68 16.66 -7.17 -11.09
C TYR A 68 15.49 -7.55 -11.99
N SER A 69 14.90 -8.71 -11.76
CA SER A 69 13.59 -9.07 -12.33
C SER A 69 12.46 -8.45 -11.51
N SER A 70 11.30 -8.25 -12.11
CA SER A 70 10.08 -7.82 -11.41
C SER A 70 9.72 -8.83 -10.31
N GLU A 71 9.93 -10.14 -10.56
CA GLU A 71 9.70 -11.18 -9.54
C GLU A 71 10.63 -11.00 -8.33
N ASP A 72 11.94 -10.82 -8.54
CA ASP A 72 12.92 -10.60 -7.47
C ASP A 72 12.53 -9.39 -6.61
N VAL A 73 12.17 -8.29 -7.28
CA VAL A 73 11.74 -7.06 -6.64
C VAL A 73 10.48 -7.29 -5.82
N THR A 74 9.45 -7.90 -6.42
CA THR A 74 8.17 -8.18 -5.76
C THR A 74 8.34 -9.09 -4.53
N ARG A 75 9.18 -10.13 -4.61
CA ARG A 75 9.48 -11.01 -3.46
C ARG A 75 10.15 -10.27 -2.32
N ALA A 76 11.12 -9.40 -2.62
CA ALA A 76 11.80 -8.60 -1.60
C ALA A 76 10.83 -7.66 -0.88
N PHE A 77 9.92 -7.00 -1.61
CA PHE A 77 8.90 -6.13 -1.01
C PHE A 77 7.84 -6.90 -0.22
N LEU A 78 7.37 -8.07 -0.70
CA LEU A 78 6.45 -8.93 0.06
C LEU A 78 7.05 -9.35 1.42
N ARG A 79 8.34 -9.76 1.43
CA ARG A 79 9.05 -10.12 2.66
C ARG A 79 9.21 -8.94 3.61
N ARG A 80 9.66 -7.78 3.12
CA ARG A 80 9.82 -6.59 3.96
C ARG A 80 8.47 -6.09 4.49
N ALA A 81 7.41 -6.15 3.68
CA ALA A 81 6.05 -5.80 4.09
C ALA A 81 5.50 -6.76 5.16
N ALA A 82 5.74 -8.07 5.04
CA ALA A 82 5.38 -9.04 6.07
C ALA A 82 6.08 -8.77 7.41
N ILE A 83 7.37 -8.36 7.38
CA ILE A 83 8.10 -7.92 8.58
C ILE A 83 7.47 -6.65 9.16
N ALA A 84 7.21 -5.64 8.31
CA ALA A 84 6.58 -4.40 8.73
C ALA A 84 5.22 -4.65 9.38
N GLN A 85 4.40 -5.54 8.81
CA GLN A 85 3.12 -5.94 9.39
C GLN A 85 3.27 -6.55 10.78
N LYS A 86 4.24 -7.44 10.98
CA LYS A 86 4.44 -8.09 12.29
C LYS A 86 4.82 -7.11 13.40
N VAL A 87 5.51 -6.02 13.07
CA VAL A 87 6.03 -5.06 14.08
C VAL A 87 5.25 -3.75 14.16
N THR A 88 4.39 -3.44 13.18
CA THR A 88 3.60 -2.20 13.17
C THR A 88 2.11 -2.39 12.93
N ASN A 89 1.65 -3.58 12.52
CA ASN A 89 0.26 -3.85 12.19
C ASN A 89 -0.33 -2.88 11.13
N CYS A 90 0.39 -2.68 10.02
CA CYS A 90 0.07 -1.72 8.95
C CYS A 90 -0.65 -2.30 7.72
N ILE A 91 -0.87 -3.61 7.65
CA ILE A 91 -1.40 -4.34 6.49
C ILE A 91 -2.74 -4.96 6.83
N THR A 92 -3.72 -4.82 5.93
CA THR A 92 -4.98 -5.56 5.97
C THR A 92 -4.89 -6.89 5.22
N GLU A 93 -4.11 -6.93 4.14
CA GLU A 93 -3.91 -8.12 3.30
C GLU A 93 -2.63 -7.96 2.44
N LEU A 94 -1.83 -9.02 2.31
CA LEU A 94 -0.85 -9.15 1.24
C LEU A 94 -1.43 -9.95 0.07
N LEU A 95 -0.90 -9.73 -1.13
CA LEU A 95 -1.38 -10.38 -2.36
C LEU A 95 -0.26 -11.19 -3.04
N PRO A 96 0.39 -12.15 -2.33
CA PRO A 96 1.61 -12.79 -2.84
C PRO A 96 1.39 -13.51 -4.17
N GLU A 97 0.30 -14.27 -4.32
CA GLU A 97 0.02 -15.01 -5.56
C GLU A 97 -0.19 -14.06 -6.74
N ARG A 98 -1.10 -13.09 -6.57
CA ARG A 98 -1.43 -12.07 -7.58
C ARG A 98 -0.20 -11.27 -7.99
N ALA A 99 0.60 -10.86 -7.01
CA ALA A 99 1.77 -10.02 -7.24
C ALA A 99 2.86 -10.79 -7.99
N ILE A 100 3.15 -12.04 -7.59
CA ILE A 100 4.17 -12.87 -8.23
C ILE A 100 3.74 -13.31 -9.64
N GLU A 101 2.46 -13.65 -9.84
CA GLU A 101 1.93 -13.95 -11.17
C GLU A 101 2.07 -12.75 -12.11
N ARG A 102 1.67 -11.55 -11.66
CA ARG A 102 1.82 -10.31 -12.43
C ARG A 102 3.29 -10.01 -12.74
N ALA A 103 4.17 -10.15 -11.75
CA ALA A 103 5.60 -9.91 -11.91
C ALA A 103 6.23 -10.85 -12.96
N LYS A 104 5.93 -12.16 -12.89
CA LYS A 104 6.38 -13.15 -13.88
C LYS A 104 5.85 -12.85 -15.28
N TYR A 105 4.59 -12.45 -15.40
CA TYR A 105 4.03 -12.02 -16.67
C TYR A 105 4.84 -10.84 -17.24
N LEU A 106 5.09 -9.80 -16.45
CA LEU A 106 5.84 -8.62 -16.88
C LEU A 106 7.27 -8.98 -17.30
N ASP A 107 7.96 -9.85 -16.56
CA ASP A 107 9.30 -10.33 -16.89
C ASP A 107 9.34 -11.17 -18.19
N SER A 108 8.21 -11.78 -18.58
CA SER A 108 8.11 -12.57 -19.81
C SER A 108 7.97 -11.71 -21.08
N LEU A 109 7.64 -10.43 -20.95
CA LEU A 109 7.38 -9.55 -22.07
C LEU A 109 8.69 -9.09 -22.74
N PRO A 110 8.69 -8.91 -24.08
CA PRO A 110 9.89 -8.49 -24.80
C PRO A 110 10.31 -7.05 -24.45
N HIS A 111 9.35 -6.21 -24.07
CA HIS A 111 9.54 -4.79 -23.76
C HIS A 111 8.67 -4.36 -22.58
N PRO A 112 9.09 -3.35 -21.80
CA PRO A 112 8.25 -2.76 -20.77
C PRO A 112 6.93 -2.23 -21.34
N ILE A 113 5.83 -2.48 -20.62
CA ILE A 113 4.48 -2.07 -21.07
C ILE A 113 4.08 -0.67 -20.64
N GLY A 114 4.83 -0.06 -19.73
CA GLY A 114 4.48 1.26 -19.20
C GLY A 114 5.48 1.78 -18.19
N PRO A 115 5.23 3.01 -17.68
CA PRO A 115 6.17 3.70 -16.79
C PRO A 115 6.39 2.98 -15.46
N PHE A 116 5.42 2.19 -14.99
CA PHE A 116 5.49 1.42 -13.74
C PHE A 116 5.83 -0.05 -13.92
N HIS A 117 6.28 -0.48 -15.10
CA HIS A 117 6.57 -1.88 -15.40
C HIS A 117 7.41 -2.56 -14.30
N GLY A 118 6.77 -3.50 -13.59
CA GLY A 118 7.39 -4.33 -12.56
C GLY A 118 7.46 -3.69 -11.16
N LEU A 119 6.99 -2.44 -10.99
CA LEU A 119 7.08 -1.72 -9.73
C LEU A 119 6.00 -2.16 -8.72
N PRO A 120 6.37 -2.60 -7.50
CA PRO A 120 5.40 -2.88 -6.45
C PRO A 120 4.77 -1.59 -5.90
N ILE A 121 3.43 -1.56 -5.83
CA ILE A 121 2.66 -0.42 -5.28
C ILE A 121 1.70 -0.91 -4.20
N SER A 122 1.71 -0.24 -3.03
CA SER A 122 0.75 -0.47 -1.95
C SER A 122 -0.48 0.43 -2.10
N ILE A 123 -1.65 -0.08 -1.73
CA ILE A 123 -2.92 0.65 -1.83
C ILE A 123 -3.65 0.64 -0.49
N LYS A 124 -3.97 1.83 0.01
CA LYS A 124 -4.83 1.97 1.20
C LYS A 124 -6.20 1.34 0.98
N GLU A 125 -6.67 0.57 1.96
CA GLU A 125 -7.78 -0.38 1.77
C GLU A 125 -9.10 0.24 1.29
N HIS A 126 -9.50 1.43 1.76
CA HIS A 126 -10.76 2.03 1.30
C HIS A 126 -10.74 2.48 -0.17
N HIS A 127 -9.57 2.56 -0.83
CA HIS A 127 -9.53 2.65 -2.29
C HIS A 127 -9.73 1.24 -2.83
N GLY A 128 -10.92 0.94 -3.36
CA GLY A 128 -11.29 -0.40 -3.77
C GLY A 128 -10.27 -1.08 -4.69
N MET A 129 -10.18 -2.41 -4.61
CA MET A 129 -9.39 -3.26 -5.52
C MET A 129 -10.20 -4.51 -5.89
N ARG A 130 -10.28 -4.83 -7.19
CA ARG A 130 -11.02 -6.01 -7.70
C ARG A 130 -10.49 -7.29 -7.05
N GLY A 131 -11.39 -8.14 -6.55
CA GLY A 131 -11.04 -9.38 -5.86
C GLY A 131 -10.49 -9.19 -4.44
N CYS A 132 -10.60 -8.00 -3.85
CA CYS A 132 -10.22 -7.72 -2.47
C CYS A 132 -11.40 -7.09 -1.70
N SER A 133 -11.50 -7.40 -0.41
CA SER A 133 -12.48 -6.75 0.46
C SER A 133 -12.18 -5.25 0.59
N THR A 134 -13.24 -4.44 0.61
CA THR A 134 -13.21 -2.99 0.83
C THR A 134 -14.24 -2.63 1.90
N ASN A 135 -13.79 -2.54 3.15
CA ASN A 135 -14.64 -2.41 4.34
C ASN A 135 -14.54 -1.05 5.03
N GLY A 136 -13.48 -0.24 4.84
CA GLY A 136 -13.42 1.10 5.43
C GLY A 136 -13.37 1.11 6.97
N GLY A 137 -13.11 -0.03 7.61
CA GLY A 137 -13.25 -0.25 9.05
C GLY A 137 -14.68 -0.53 9.53
N TYR A 138 -15.65 -0.73 8.62
CA TYR A 138 -17.01 -1.16 8.96
C TYR A 138 -17.12 -2.68 8.93
N VAL A 139 -17.44 -3.30 10.07
CA VAL A 139 -17.61 -4.76 10.18
C VAL A 139 -18.68 -5.28 9.21
N ALA A 140 -19.74 -4.51 8.97
CA ALA A 140 -20.82 -4.87 8.06
C ALA A 140 -20.40 -4.93 6.58
N LEU A 141 -19.23 -4.38 6.23
CA LEU A 141 -18.70 -4.37 4.87
C LEU A 141 -17.51 -5.32 4.68
N ILE A 142 -17.19 -6.13 5.68
CA ILE A 142 -16.22 -7.23 5.51
C ILE A 142 -16.76 -8.16 4.41
N GLU A 143 -15.86 -8.64 3.54
CA GLU A 143 -16.16 -9.46 2.34
C GLU A 143 -16.88 -8.74 1.21
N ARG A 144 -17.19 -7.44 1.37
CA ARG A 144 -17.74 -6.65 0.29
C ARG A 144 -16.63 -6.25 -0.69
N GLU A 145 -16.79 -6.62 -1.95
CA GLU A 145 -15.98 -6.08 -3.04
C GLU A 145 -16.40 -4.64 -3.36
N PRO A 146 -15.48 -3.80 -3.85
CA PRO A 146 -15.81 -2.42 -4.20
C PRO A 146 -16.84 -2.36 -5.34
N ASP A 147 -17.75 -1.39 -5.28
CA ASP A 147 -18.68 -1.12 -6.38
C ASP A 147 -18.04 -0.19 -7.42
N GLY A 148 -18.41 -0.36 -8.69
CA GLY A 148 -18.05 0.53 -9.80
C GLY A 148 -16.61 0.38 -10.31
N ASP A 149 -16.23 1.28 -11.22
CA ASP A 149 -14.95 1.20 -11.93
C ASP A 149 -13.77 1.69 -11.10
N LEU A 150 -12.66 0.97 -11.20
CA LEU A 150 -11.44 1.17 -10.40
C LEU A 150 -10.37 1.93 -11.21
N SER A 151 -10.79 2.96 -11.94
CA SER A 151 -9.99 3.73 -12.89
C SER A 151 -8.54 4.01 -12.49
N LEU A 152 -8.25 4.43 -11.24
CA LEU A 152 -6.87 4.63 -10.81
C LEU A 152 -6.06 3.32 -10.81
N ASN A 153 -6.62 2.25 -10.25
CA ASN A 153 -5.92 0.97 -10.21
C ASN A 153 -5.77 0.39 -11.62
N ASP A 154 -6.77 0.57 -12.48
CA ASP A 154 -6.74 0.11 -13.87
C ASP A 154 -5.64 0.85 -14.65
N VAL A 155 -5.56 2.18 -14.52
CA VAL A 155 -4.49 3.00 -15.10
C VAL A 155 -3.10 2.56 -14.63
N LEU A 156 -2.92 2.34 -13.33
CA LEU A 156 -1.64 1.88 -12.78
C LEU A 156 -1.30 0.45 -13.22
N TRP A 157 -2.31 -0.43 -13.30
CA TRP A 157 -2.14 -1.79 -13.78
C TRP A 157 -1.67 -1.80 -15.23
N ASP A 158 -2.33 -1.05 -16.10
CA ASP A 158 -1.99 -0.94 -17.53
C ASP A 158 -0.62 -0.29 -17.74
N ALA A 159 -0.25 0.66 -16.87
CA ALA A 159 1.10 1.23 -16.80
C ALA A 159 2.17 0.24 -16.27
N GLY A 160 1.77 -0.98 -15.89
CA GLY A 160 2.67 -2.09 -15.55
C GLY A 160 2.96 -2.27 -14.06
N ALA A 161 2.19 -1.65 -13.17
CA ALA A 161 2.38 -1.81 -11.73
C ALA A 161 2.05 -3.24 -11.24
N VAL A 162 2.64 -3.58 -10.09
CA VAL A 162 2.40 -4.81 -9.35
C VAL A 162 1.75 -4.48 -8.01
N PHE A 163 0.44 -4.73 -7.86
CA PHE A 163 -0.22 -4.57 -6.57
C PHE A 163 0.05 -5.76 -5.65
N TYR A 164 0.58 -5.50 -4.46
CA TYR A 164 1.05 -6.57 -3.56
C TYR A 164 0.61 -6.41 -2.10
N ALA A 165 0.17 -5.22 -1.69
CA ALA A 165 -0.20 -4.94 -0.30
C ALA A 165 -1.39 -3.99 -0.19
N ARG A 166 -2.28 -4.30 0.74
CA ARG A 166 -3.41 -3.47 1.18
C ARG A 166 -3.15 -3.00 2.60
N THR A 167 -3.28 -1.70 2.87
CA THR A 167 -2.86 -1.15 4.18
C THR A 167 -4.01 -0.71 5.06
N THR A 168 -3.78 -0.76 6.37
CA THR A 168 -4.72 -0.33 7.40
C THR A 168 -5.03 1.18 7.34
N GLN A 169 -6.17 1.51 7.93
CA GLN A 169 -6.74 2.86 8.07
C GLN A 169 -7.66 2.85 9.30
N PRO A 170 -8.00 3.99 9.92
CA PRO A 170 -8.96 4.03 11.02
C PRO A 170 -10.38 3.69 10.59
N GLN A 171 -11.21 3.37 11.58
CA GLN A 171 -12.64 3.15 11.39
C GLN A 171 -13.29 4.36 10.69
N ALA A 172 -14.10 4.09 9.67
CA ALA A 172 -14.76 5.08 8.82
C ALA A 172 -13.80 6.01 8.05
N VAL A 173 -12.48 5.78 8.10
CA VAL A 173 -11.46 6.62 7.43
C VAL A 173 -11.38 8.06 8.01
N MET A 174 -12.09 8.35 9.11
CA MET A 174 -12.31 9.69 9.66
C MET A 174 -11.55 9.93 10.97
N HIS A 175 -10.25 9.60 11.00
CA HIS A 175 -9.37 9.93 12.12
C HIS A 175 -7.92 10.15 11.66
N LEU A 176 -7.16 11.01 12.36
CA LEU A 176 -5.73 11.25 12.12
C LEU A 176 -4.84 10.35 13.01
N GLU A 177 -5.37 9.20 13.37
CA GLU A 177 -4.70 8.05 13.98
C GLU A 177 -5.23 6.80 13.26
N THR A 178 -4.50 5.68 13.29
CA THR A 178 -4.90 4.46 12.58
C THR A 178 -5.22 3.34 13.57
N SER A 179 -6.51 3.18 13.86
CA SER A 179 -7.04 2.14 14.74
C SER A 179 -8.41 1.67 14.26
N THR A 180 -8.63 0.35 14.26
CA THR A 180 -9.92 -0.27 13.93
C THR A 180 -10.24 -1.40 14.89
N ASN A 181 -11.52 -1.68 15.08
CA ASN A 181 -11.97 -2.90 15.75
C ASN A 181 -11.69 -4.17 14.93
N ILE A 182 -11.51 -4.06 13.61
CA ILE A 182 -11.19 -5.19 12.74
C ILE A 182 -9.73 -5.60 12.88
N TYR A 183 -8.78 -4.70 12.60
CA TYR A 183 -7.36 -5.01 12.50
C TYR A 183 -6.53 -4.58 13.72
N GLY A 184 -7.09 -3.79 14.63
CA GLY A 184 -6.37 -3.22 15.79
C GLY A 184 -5.70 -1.88 15.46
N VAL A 185 -4.67 -1.55 16.24
CA VAL A 185 -3.92 -0.28 16.15
C VAL A 185 -2.70 -0.47 15.26
N THR A 186 -2.44 0.48 14.35
CA THR A 186 -1.17 0.57 13.62
C THR A 186 -0.21 1.47 14.38
N LEU A 187 1.05 1.08 14.48
CA LEU A 187 2.07 1.75 15.29
C LEU A 187 3.08 2.51 14.41
N ASN A 188 3.66 3.58 14.94
CA ASN A 188 4.74 4.30 14.28
C ASN A 188 6.05 3.49 14.31
N PRO A 189 6.72 3.24 13.17
CA PRO A 189 7.92 2.42 13.16
C PRO A 189 9.14 3.05 13.86
N TRP A 190 9.18 4.38 14.00
CA TRP A 190 10.27 5.07 14.72
C TRP A 190 10.16 4.96 16.23
N ASN A 191 8.92 4.82 16.73
CA ASN A 191 8.61 4.59 18.14
C ASN A 191 7.22 3.97 18.25
N THR A 192 7.14 2.69 18.60
CA THR A 192 5.89 1.91 18.70
C THR A 192 4.90 2.42 19.74
N ASP A 193 5.29 3.35 20.61
CA ASP A 193 4.37 4.01 21.54
C ASP A 193 3.62 5.21 20.90
N LEU A 194 3.96 5.57 19.66
CA LEU A 194 3.39 6.71 18.94
C LEU A 194 2.48 6.27 17.79
N SER A 195 1.57 7.16 17.42
CA SER A 195 0.73 6.98 16.25
C SER A 195 1.53 7.20 14.95
N PRO A 196 1.31 6.40 13.90
CA PRO A 196 1.81 6.69 12.56
C PRO A 196 1.01 7.83 11.90
N GLY A 197 0.01 8.38 12.57
CA GLY A 197 -0.98 9.30 11.99
C GLY A 197 -2.11 8.54 11.29
N GLY A 198 -2.91 9.29 10.54
CA GLY A 198 -4.06 8.73 9.81
C GLY A 198 -4.66 9.76 8.86
N SER A 199 -5.63 9.39 8.03
CA SER A 199 -6.19 8.04 7.95
C SER A 199 -5.37 7.08 7.09
N SER A 200 -4.31 7.52 6.41
CA SER A 200 -3.39 6.66 5.63
C SER A 200 -2.19 6.17 6.46
N GLY A 201 -2.41 5.84 7.74
CA GLY A 201 -1.32 5.45 8.64
C GLY A 201 -0.70 4.11 8.29
N GLY A 202 -1.47 3.15 7.76
CA GLY A 202 -0.93 1.88 7.25
C GLY A 202 0.10 2.09 6.13
N GLU A 203 -0.25 2.87 5.10
CA GLU A 203 0.69 3.29 4.04
C GLU A 203 1.94 3.93 4.65
N SER A 204 1.78 4.89 5.57
CA SER A 204 2.92 5.61 6.14
C SER A 204 3.88 4.75 6.95
N ALA A 205 3.34 3.79 7.71
CA ALA A 205 4.15 2.86 8.49
C ALA A 205 4.85 1.85 7.58
N LEU A 206 4.17 1.35 6.56
CA LEU A 206 4.74 0.43 5.57
C LEU A 206 5.88 1.08 4.77
N ILE A 207 5.67 2.30 4.26
CA ILE A 207 6.66 3.05 3.48
C ILE A 207 7.85 3.47 4.36
N ALA A 208 7.62 3.91 5.59
CA ALA A 208 8.70 4.26 6.52
C ALA A 208 9.57 3.05 6.92
N MET A 209 8.99 1.85 6.92
CA MET A 209 9.72 0.58 7.05
C MET A 209 10.41 0.13 5.75
N ARG A 210 10.32 0.94 4.68
CA ARG A 210 10.69 0.60 3.29
C ARG A 210 10.07 -0.71 2.79
N GLY A 211 8.95 -1.12 3.40
CA GLY A 211 8.15 -2.25 2.95
C GLY A 211 7.27 -1.91 1.75
N SER A 212 7.24 -0.64 1.34
CA SER A 212 6.74 -0.10 0.07
C SER A 212 7.62 1.08 -0.36
N VAL A 213 7.78 1.27 -1.67
CA VAL A 213 8.51 2.40 -2.25
C VAL A 213 7.58 3.50 -2.78
N LEU A 214 6.34 3.11 -3.13
CA LEU A 214 5.29 3.98 -3.61
C LEU A 214 3.94 3.40 -3.19
N GLY A 215 3.10 4.25 -2.63
CA GLY A 215 1.79 3.86 -2.15
C GLY A 215 0.73 4.94 -2.36
N ILE A 216 -0.54 4.54 -2.32
CA ILE A 216 -1.68 5.43 -2.61
C ILE A 216 -2.50 5.68 -1.35
N GLY A 217 -2.38 6.90 -0.83
CA GLY A 217 -3.17 7.43 0.27
C GLY A 217 -4.37 8.27 -0.20
N GLY A 218 -5.17 8.73 0.76
CA GLY A 218 -6.32 9.60 0.51
C GLY A 218 -6.39 10.70 1.55
N ASP A 219 -6.81 11.91 1.17
CA ASP A 219 -6.75 13.11 2.01
C ASP A 219 -7.94 14.04 1.74
N ILE A 220 -8.76 14.22 2.78
CA ILE A 220 -9.81 15.24 2.88
C ILE A 220 -9.43 16.33 3.89
N GLY A 221 -8.81 15.93 5.00
CA GLY A 221 -8.47 16.81 6.13
C GLY A 221 -7.06 16.62 6.68
N GLY A 222 -6.13 16.06 5.88
CA GLY A 222 -4.76 15.79 6.29
C GLY A 222 -4.31 14.34 6.15
N SER A 223 -5.17 13.45 5.64
CA SER A 223 -4.96 12.01 5.74
C SER A 223 -3.83 11.41 4.89
N ILE A 224 -3.19 12.19 4.02
CA ILE A 224 -1.90 11.85 3.39
C ILE A 224 -0.77 12.56 4.14
N ARG A 225 -0.93 13.87 4.37
CA ARG A 225 0.13 14.75 4.89
C ARG A 225 0.49 14.49 6.35
N CYS A 226 -0.51 14.30 7.21
CA CYS A 226 -0.31 13.99 8.64
C CYS A 226 0.47 12.69 8.85
N PRO A 227 0.06 11.54 8.30
CA PRO A 227 0.80 10.32 8.51
C PRO A 227 2.18 10.34 7.84
N ALA A 228 2.32 11.00 6.69
CA ALA A 228 3.63 11.21 6.07
C ALA A 228 4.59 12.01 6.97
N ALA A 229 4.12 13.08 7.60
CA ALA A 229 4.90 13.86 8.56
C ALA A 229 5.26 13.05 9.81
N ASN A 230 4.31 12.25 10.33
CA ASN A 230 4.52 11.47 11.54
C ASN A 230 5.56 10.35 11.37
N THR A 231 5.67 9.76 10.16
CA THR A 231 6.62 8.67 9.89
C THR A 231 7.84 9.09 9.06
N GLY A 232 7.96 10.38 8.72
CA GLY A 232 9.14 10.93 8.05
C GLY A 232 9.28 10.50 6.58
N ILE A 233 8.16 10.44 5.85
CA ILE A 233 8.12 10.10 4.42
C ILE A 233 7.53 11.26 3.60
N TYR A 234 7.55 11.12 2.28
CA TYR A 234 6.93 12.09 1.39
C TYR A 234 5.47 11.72 1.12
N GLY A 235 4.58 12.71 1.12
CA GLY A 235 3.17 12.54 0.76
C GLY A 235 2.65 13.78 0.07
N PHE A 236 1.94 13.60 -1.04
CA PHE A 236 1.37 14.70 -1.81
C PHE A 236 -0.15 14.60 -1.85
N LYS A 237 -0.82 15.71 -1.52
CA LYS A 237 -2.27 15.88 -1.70
C LYS A 237 -2.51 16.75 -2.93
N PRO A 238 -2.86 16.16 -4.09
CA PRO A 238 -3.21 16.93 -5.28
C PRO A 238 -4.43 17.83 -5.07
N THR A 239 -4.74 18.62 -6.09
CA THR A 239 -6.04 19.28 -6.19
C THR A 239 -7.13 18.22 -6.35
N PRO A 240 -8.27 18.29 -5.63
CA PRO A 240 -9.39 17.39 -5.86
C PRO A 240 -9.81 17.35 -7.33
N GLY A 241 -10.20 16.17 -7.82
CA GLY A 241 -10.50 15.92 -9.24
C GLY A 241 -9.28 15.68 -10.13
N ARG A 242 -8.04 15.93 -9.67
CA ARG A 242 -6.82 15.65 -10.45
C ARG A 242 -6.53 14.17 -10.62
N ILE A 243 -6.95 13.35 -9.64
CA ILE A 243 -6.85 11.89 -9.66
C ILE A 243 -8.24 11.34 -9.47
N CYS A 244 -8.60 10.33 -10.28
CA CYS A 244 -9.92 9.74 -10.23
C CYS A 244 -10.18 9.03 -8.89
N SER A 245 -11.29 9.41 -8.25
CA SER A 245 -11.70 8.91 -6.94
C SER A 245 -12.73 7.79 -7.02
N THR A 246 -13.13 7.32 -8.21
CA THR A 246 -14.07 6.19 -8.37
C THR A 246 -13.57 4.93 -7.66
N GLY A 247 -14.51 4.06 -7.27
CA GLY A 247 -14.21 2.85 -6.53
C GLY A 247 -13.73 3.05 -5.09
N THR A 248 -13.78 4.28 -4.56
CA THR A 248 -13.42 4.56 -3.16
C THR A 248 -14.64 4.43 -2.26
N LEU A 249 -14.49 3.64 -1.19
CA LEU A 249 -15.50 3.61 -0.14
C LEU A 249 -15.41 4.89 0.70
N VAL A 250 -16.50 5.64 0.74
CA VAL A 250 -16.62 6.90 1.50
C VAL A 250 -17.61 6.75 2.64
N ALA A 251 -17.34 7.43 3.76
CA ALA A 251 -18.24 7.40 4.92
C ALA A 251 -19.56 8.16 4.67
N THR A 252 -19.54 9.16 3.79
CA THR A 252 -20.71 9.98 3.47
C THR A 252 -20.68 10.38 2.00
N SER A 253 -21.52 9.73 1.18
CA SER A 253 -21.68 10.06 -0.23
C SER A 253 -22.37 11.40 -0.44
N GLY A 254 -22.06 12.10 -1.54
CA GLY A 254 -22.70 13.37 -1.92
C GLY A 254 -22.20 14.61 -1.17
N GLN A 255 -21.12 14.51 -0.41
CA GLN A 255 -20.48 15.68 0.20
C GLN A 255 -19.68 16.44 -0.87
N GLU A 256 -20.01 17.72 -1.08
CA GLU A 256 -19.34 18.56 -2.08
C GLU A 256 -18.57 19.75 -1.48
N GLY A 257 -18.78 20.06 -0.20
CA GLY A 257 -18.17 21.24 0.43
C GLY A 257 -16.65 21.11 0.66
N VAL A 258 -16.16 19.90 0.90
CA VAL A 258 -14.72 19.61 1.13
C VAL A 258 -14.40 18.28 0.46
N ILE A 259 -13.94 18.37 -0.78
CA ILE A 259 -13.75 17.19 -1.63
C ILE A 259 -12.43 16.49 -1.27
N ALA A 260 -12.52 15.18 -1.01
CA ALA A 260 -11.36 14.32 -0.80
C ALA A 260 -10.59 14.05 -2.10
N THR A 261 -9.30 13.74 -1.99
CA THR A 261 -8.47 13.34 -3.13
C THR A 261 -7.59 12.14 -2.78
N LYS A 262 -7.32 11.28 -3.77
CA LYS A 262 -6.25 10.30 -3.69
C LYS A 262 -4.90 10.98 -3.95
N GLY A 263 -3.80 10.39 -3.51
CA GLY A 263 -2.47 10.94 -3.80
C GLY A 263 -1.33 10.00 -3.42
N PRO A 264 -0.14 10.21 -4.03
CA PRO A 264 1.00 9.36 -3.79
C PRO A 264 1.67 9.63 -2.44
N MET A 265 2.24 8.57 -1.89
CA MET A 265 3.12 8.55 -0.73
C MET A 265 4.37 7.74 -1.09
N SER A 266 5.57 8.20 -0.73
CA SER A 266 6.82 7.55 -1.17
C SER A 266 7.99 7.81 -0.20
N THR A 267 9.04 7.00 -0.31
CA THR A 267 10.33 7.20 0.37
C THR A 267 11.09 8.44 -0.13
N SER A 268 10.72 8.95 -1.30
CA SER A 268 11.39 10.09 -1.95
C SER A 268 10.42 11.04 -2.63
N ARG A 269 10.85 12.29 -2.80
CA ARG A 269 10.13 13.26 -3.63
C ARG A 269 10.00 12.78 -5.08
N SER A 270 11.08 12.20 -5.64
CA SER A 270 11.10 11.73 -7.02
C SER A 270 10.10 10.59 -7.27
N GLY A 271 9.75 9.80 -6.25
CA GLY A 271 8.65 8.85 -6.34
C GLY A 271 7.28 9.51 -6.47
N LEU A 272 7.07 10.66 -5.83
CA LEU A 272 5.84 11.46 -6.02
C LEU A 272 5.77 12.07 -7.42
N ASP A 273 6.88 12.63 -7.89
CA ASP A 273 7.00 13.24 -9.22
C ASP A 273 6.73 12.20 -10.31
N LEU A 274 7.38 11.03 -10.23
CA LEU A 274 7.14 9.87 -11.09
C LEU A 274 5.66 9.49 -11.12
N PHE A 275 5.00 9.42 -9.96
CA PHE A 275 3.60 9.03 -9.90
C PHE A 275 2.71 10.03 -10.64
N MET A 276 2.88 11.33 -10.33
CA MET A 276 2.05 12.37 -10.91
C MET A 276 2.28 12.49 -12.42
N GLU A 277 3.52 12.38 -12.88
CA GLU A 277 3.85 12.41 -14.31
C GLU A 277 3.25 11.21 -15.06
N ALA A 278 3.45 10.00 -14.56
CA ALA A 278 2.96 8.78 -15.20
C ALA A 278 1.42 8.74 -15.26
N TYR A 279 0.74 9.09 -14.16
CA TYR A 279 -0.72 9.09 -14.12
C TYR A 279 -1.33 10.16 -15.04
N LEU A 280 -0.72 11.33 -15.16
CA LEU A 280 -1.25 12.39 -16.02
C LEU A 280 -0.94 12.12 -17.50
N SER A 281 0.20 11.51 -17.78
CA SER A 281 0.59 11.16 -19.16
C SER A 281 -0.22 10.01 -19.74
N SER A 282 -0.94 9.25 -18.92
CA SER A 282 -1.90 8.24 -19.39
C SER A 282 -3.26 8.82 -19.77
N GLU A 283 -3.42 10.16 -19.70
CA GLU A 283 -4.63 10.90 -20.05
C GLU A 283 -5.94 10.23 -19.55
N PRO A 284 -6.06 9.88 -18.26
CA PRO A 284 -7.14 9.03 -17.76
C PRO A 284 -8.54 9.65 -17.90
N TRP A 285 -8.62 10.92 -18.27
CA TRP A 285 -9.87 11.63 -18.60
C TRP A 285 -10.39 11.33 -20.01
N THR A 286 -9.61 10.70 -20.89
CA THR A 286 -10.06 10.31 -22.24
C THR A 286 -10.66 8.92 -22.30
N SER A 287 -10.42 8.10 -21.28
CA SER A 287 -10.99 6.78 -21.13
C SER A 287 -12.40 6.90 -20.55
N GLU A 288 -13.35 7.32 -21.38
CA GLU A 288 -14.79 7.22 -21.08
C GLU A 288 -15.28 5.84 -21.54
N ASP A 289 -15.72 5.03 -20.59
CA ASP A 289 -16.80 4.04 -20.79
C ASP A 289 -17.93 4.37 -19.80
#